data_AF-X5VMP0-F1
#
_entry.id   AF-X5VMP0-F1
#
_cell.length_a   1.000
_cell.length_b   1.000
_cell.length_c   1.000
_cell.angle_alpha   90.00
_cell.angle_beta   90.00
_cell.angle_gamma   90.00
#
_symmetry.space_group_name_H-M   'P 1'
#
loop_
_entity.id
_entity.type
_entity.pdbx_description
1 polymer ?
#
loop_
_entity_poly.entity_id
_entity_poly.type
_entity_poly.pdbx_seq_one_letter_code
_entity_poly.pdbx_strand_id
1 'polypeptide(L)'
;MSLDPDTKLAQVRKAMADDDWERAIRLTAKLRSLGKYQKAIDRANDFLNHPALYEQMGYDRDKTIEGAVAALKEKFSQSWEAVAGENKRRTRARQAPADDTPPRRK
;
A
#
# COMPACT_ATOMS: atom_id res chain seq x y z
N MET A 1 12.36 14.93 -16.33
CA MET A 1 11.49 15.27 -15.19
C MET A 1 12.08 14.65 -13.93
N SER A 2 12.63 15.45 -13.02
CA SER A 2 13.14 14.99 -11.73
C SER A 2 11.99 14.52 -10.84
N LEU A 3 12.12 13.32 -10.27
CA LEU A 3 11.20 12.73 -9.31
C LEU A 3 11.72 13.06 -7.92
N ASP A 4 11.26 14.17 -7.33
CA ASP A 4 11.62 14.50 -5.95
C ASP A 4 11.16 13.36 -5.01
N PRO A 5 12.08 12.75 -4.25
CA PRO A 5 11.81 11.58 -3.40
C PRO A 5 10.86 11.88 -2.24
N ASP A 6 10.53 13.16 -2.01
CA ASP A 6 9.63 13.62 -0.94
C ASP A 6 8.18 13.85 -1.42
N THR A 7 7.89 13.63 -2.70
CA THR A 7 6.52 13.81 -3.20
C THR A 7 5.59 12.72 -2.66
N LYS A 8 4.37 13.09 -2.26
CA LYS A 8 3.33 12.15 -1.82
C LYS A 8 3.12 11.00 -2.80
N LEU A 9 3.31 11.26 -4.10
CA LEU A 9 3.22 10.26 -5.16
C LEU A 9 4.38 9.25 -5.12
N ALA A 10 5.61 9.69 -4.82
CA ALA A 10 6.74 8.80 -4.57
C ALA A 10 6.52 7.93 -3.32
N GLN A 11 5.93 8.49 -2.26
CA GLN A 11 5.58 7.74 -1.06
C GLN A 11 4.50 6.67 -1.33
N VAL A 12 3.48 6.98 -2.14
CA VAL A 12 2.48 6.00 -2.58
C VAL A 12 3.16 4.86 -3.35
N ARG A 13 4.04 5.17 -4.31
CA ARG A 13 4.78 4.15 -5.06
C ARG A 13 5.65 3.27 -4.17
N LYS A 14 6.30 3.87 -3.17
CA LYS A 14 7.10 3.13 -2.19
C LYS A 14 6.25 2.21 -1.32
N ALA A 15 5.08 2.67 -0.87
CA ALA A 15 4.14 1.85 -0.11
C ALA A 15 3.57 0.70 -0.95
N MET A 16 3.23 0.95 -2.22
CA MET A 16 2.86 -0.13 -3.16
C MET A 16 3.99 -1.13 -3.38
N ALA A 17 5.24 -0.66 -3.44
CA ALA A 17 6.39 -1.54 -3.55
C ALA A 17 6.55 -2.39 -2.27
N ASP A 18 6.45 -1.84 -1.07
CA ASP A 18 6.59 -2.63 0.18
C ASP A 18 5.41 -3.61 0.42
N ASP A 19 4.45 -3.72 -0.49
CA ASP A 19 3.15 -4.42 -0.33
C ASP A 19 2.28 -3.83 0.80
N ASP A 20 2.58 -2.58 1.18
CA ASP A 20 1.93 -1.80 2.23
C ASP A 20 0.66 -1.10 1.67
N TRP A 21 -0.34 -1.89 1.28
CA TRP A 21 -1.54 -1.40 0.60
C TRP A 21 -2.36 -0.42 1.43
N GLU A 22 -2.49 -0.63 2.74
CA GLU A 22 -3.22 0.28 3.64
C GLU A 22 -2.57 1.67 3.69
N ARG A 23 -1.23 1.69 3.74
CA ARG A 23 -0.46 2.93 3.73
C ARG A 23 -0.54 3.60 2.37
N ALA A 24 -0.49 2.83 1.28
CA ALA A 24 -0.71 3.34 -0.07
C ALA A 24 -2.09 4.01 -0.19
N ILE A 25 -3.16 3.38 0.30
CA ILE A 25 -4.52 3.93 0.29
C ILE A 25 -4.60 5.27 1.04
N ARG A 26 -4.10 5.33 2.28
CA ARG A 26 -4.08 6.56 3.09
C ARG A 26 -3.31 7.70 2.44
N LEU A 27 -2.16 7.41 1.85
CA LEU A 27 -1.36 8.39 1.13
C LEU A 27 -2.06 8.87 -0.14
N THR A 28 -2.71 7.93 -0.84
CA THR A 28 -3.37 8.24 -2.11
C THR A 28 -4.66 9.04 -1.89
N ALA A 29 -5.45 8.75 -0.85
CA ALA A 29 -6.65 9.53 -0.50
C ALA A 29 -6.36 11.03 -0.32
N LYS A 30 -5.13 11.38 0.10
CA LYS A 30 -4.67 12.78 0.25
C LYS A 30 -4.28 13.45 -1.09
N LEU A 31 -4.28 12.71 -2.20
CA LEU A 31 -3.96 13.24 -3.53
C LEU A 31 -5.24 13.74 -4.22
N ARG A 32 -5.20 14.99 -4.70
CA ARG A 32 -6.32 15.60 -5.45
C ARG A 32 -6.55 15.02 -6.86
N SER A 33 -5.64 14.19 -7.38
CA SER A 33 -5.60 13.79 -8.80
C SER A 33 -6.08 12.36 -9.07
N LEU A 34 -7.08 11.88 -8.33
CA LEU A 34 -7.58 10.50 -8.45
C LEU A 34 -8.75 10.33 -9.43
N GLY A 35 -9.49 11.40 -9.72
CA GLY A 35 -10.62 11.37 -10.66
C GLY A 35 -11.63 10.28 -10.32
N LYS A 36 -11.98 9.42 -11.30
CA LYS A 36 -12.97 8.35 -11.14
C LYS A 36 -12.65 7.31 -10.06
N TYR A 37 -11.38 7.17 -9.67
CA TYR A 37 -10.93 6.19 -8.67
C TYR A 37 -11.01 6.72 -7.23
N GLN A 38 -11.27 8.01 -7.06
CA GLN A 38 -11.25 8.67 -5.77
C GLN A 38 -12.25 8.06 -4.79
N LYS A 39 -13.47 7.76 -5.23
CA LYS A 39 -14.53 7.20 -4.35
C LYS A 39 -14.15 5.86 -3.72
N ALA A 40 -13.51 4.96 -4.48
CA ALA A 40 -13.11 3.66 -3.96
C ALA A 40 -12.00 3.78 -2.91
N ILE A 41 -11.02 4.64 -3.18
CA ILE A 41 -9.86 4.87 -2.32
C ILE A 41 -10.27 5.62 -1.05
N ASP A 42 -11.15 6.61 -1.19
CA ASP A 42 -11.66 7.39 -0.06
C ASP A 42 -12.49 6.52 0.88
N ARG A 43 -13.36 5.65 0.34
CA ARG A 43 -14.11 4.66 1.13
C ARG A 43 -13.19 3.72 1.90
N ALA A 44 -12.16 3.18 1.26
CA ALA A 44 -11.19 2.32 1.94
C ALA A 44 -10.40 3.09 3.00
N ASN A 45 -10.02 4.34 2.72
CA ASN A 45 -9.38 5.20 3.72
C ASN A 45 -10.30 5.48 4.91
N ASP A 46 -11.58 5.75 4.68
CA ASP A 46 -12.56 6.00 5.73
C ASP A 46 -12.81 4.75 6.57
N PHE A 47 -12.92 3.57 5.94
CA PHE A 47 -12.94 2.28 6.64
C PHE A 47 -11.70 2.11 7.53
N LEU A 48 -10.50 2.43 7.03
CA LEU A 48 -9.26 2.32 7.79
C LEU A 48 -9.15 3.31 8.96
N ASN A 49 -9.93 4.40 8.96
CA ASN A 49 -10.00 5.36 10.07
C ASN A 49 -11.14 5.00 11.04
N HIS A 50 -12.22 4.40 10.54
CA HIS A 50 -13.43 4.09 11.30
C HIS A 50 -13.90 2.64 11.07
N PRO A 51 -13.08 1.61 11.36
CA PRO A 51 -13.39 0.23 11.00
C PRO A 51 -14.69 -0.26 11.64
N ALA A 52 -14.90 0.07 12.93
CA ALA A 52 -16.08 -0.34 13.68
C ALA A 52 -17.40 0.14 13.06
N LEU A 53 -17.41 1.35 12.47
CA LEU A 53 -18.61 1.91 11.83
C LEU A 53 -18.97 1.12 10.57
N TYR A 54 -17.97 0.79 9.76
CA TYR A 54 -18.17 0.06 8.52
C TYR A 54 -18.47 -1.43 8.74
N GLU A 55 -17.84 -2.04 9.75
CA GLU A 55 -18.16 -3.41 10.18
C GLU A 55 -19.63 -3.50 10.65
N GLN A 56 -20.12 -2.49 11.38
CA GLN A 56 -21.53 -2.41 11.78
C GLN A 56 -22.48 -2.23 10.60
N MET A 57 -22.04 -1.59 9.52
CA MET A 57 -22.80 -1.48 8.27
C MET A 57 -22.72 -2.75 7.41
N GLY A 58 -21.98 -3.78 7.84
CA GLY A 58 -21.82 -5.03 7.11
C GLY A 58 -20.81 -4.97 5.96
N TYR A 59 -19.90 -3.99 5.96
CA TYR A 59 -18.81 -3.95 5.00
C TYR A 59 -17.65 -4.83 5.43
N ASP A 60 -17.16 -5.67 4.50
CA ASP A 60 -15.94 -6.43 4.67
C ASP A 60 -14.72 -5.53 4.46
N ARG A 61 -13.80 -5.52 5.45
CA ARG A 61 -12.51 -4.83 5.32
C ARG A 61 -11.77 -5.28 4.08
N ASP A 62 -11.66 -6.59 3.89
CA ASP A 62 -10.87 -7.19 2.83
C ASP A 62 -11.39 -6.78 1.44
N LYS A 63 -12.70 -6.87 1.21
CA LYS A 63 -13.33 -6.45 -0.05
C LYS A 63 -13.18 -4.94 -0.30
N THR A 64 -13.28 -4.13 0.76
CA THR A 64 -13.15 -2.68 0.66
C THR A 64 -11.73 -2.29 0.26
N ILE A 65 -10.73 -2.93 0.89
CA ILE A 65 -9.31 -2.76 0.56
C ILE A 65 -9.02 -3.29 -0.85
N GLU A 66 -9.51 -4.47 -1.21
CA GLU A 66 -9.30 -5.07 -2.53
C GLU A 66 -9.83 -4.17 -3.66
N GLY A 67 -11.03 -3.57 -3.48
CA GLY A 67 -11.58 -2.61 -4.42
C GLY A 67 -10.73 -1.34 -4.58
N ALA A 68 -10.16 -0.84 -3.49
CA ALA A 68 -9.23 0.29 -3.56
C ALA A 68 -7.89 -0.10 -4.19
N VAL A 69 -7.38 -1.30 -3.91
CA VAL A 69 -6.15 -1.84 -4.52
C VAL A 69 -6.33 -2.03 -6.02
N ALA A 70 -7.47 -2.53 -6.49
CA ALA A 70 -7.78 -2.64 -7.91
C ALA A 70 -7.80 -1.26 -8.60
N ALA A 71 -8.46 -0.29 -7.99
CA ALA A 71 -8.50 1.09 -8.48
C ALA A 71 -7.11 1.75 -8.52
N LEU A 72 -6.30 1.51 -7.49
CA LEU A 72 -4.90 1.94 -7.42
C LEU A 72 -4.07 1.28 -8.52
N LYS A 73 -4.17 -0.04 -8.69
CA LYS A 73 -3.48 -0.79 -9.74
C LYS A 73 -3.86 -0.22 -11.10
N GLU A 74 -5.15 -0.10 -11.43
CA GLU A 74 -5.58 0.50 -12.71
C GLU A 74 -5.04 1.92 -12.93
N LYS A 75 -5.15 2.79 -11.91
CA LYS A 75 -4.70 4.19 -12.03
C LYS A 75 -3.20 4.31 -12.22
N PHE A 76 -2.44 3.46 -11.54
CA PHE A 76 -0.99 3.48 -11.55
C PHE A 76 -0.38 2.45 -12.51
N SER A 77 -1.15 1.62 -13.22
CA SER A 77 -0.65 0.62 -14.19
C SER A 77 0.32 1.24 -15.20
N GLN A 78 0.00 2.43 -15.74
CA GLN A 78 0.88 3.16 -16.66
C GLN A 78 2.18 3.70 -16.01
N SER A 79 2.23 3.80 -14.69
CA SER A 79 3.38 4.32 -13.92
C SER A 79 4.13 3.25 -13.10
N TRP A 80 3.58 2.04 -12.99
CA TRP A 80 4.03 0.97 -12.08
C TRP A 80 4.96 -0.06 -12.75
N GLU A 81 4.85 -0.29 -14.07
CA GLU A 81 5.80 -1.17 -14.78
C GLU A 81 7.27 -0.77 -14.57
N ALA A 82 7.52 0.53 -14.35
CA ALA A 82 8.86 1.04 -14.03
C ALA A 82 9.31 0.77 -12.58
N VAL A 83 8.40 0.50 -11.64
CA VAL A 83 8.70 0.38 -10.19
C VAL A 83 8.72 -1.08 -9.72
N ALA A 84 7.94 -1.96 -10.36
CA ALA A 84 7.83 -3.38 -10.02
C ALA A 84 9.18 -4.14 -10.11
N GLY A 85 10.07 -3.72 -11.02
CA GLY A 85 11.36 -4.38 -11.26
C GLY A 85 12.36 -4.27 -10.10
N GLU A 86 12.24 -3.25 -9.24
CA GLU A 86 13.23 -3.00 -8.18
C GLU A 86 12.90 -3.71 -6.87
N ASN A 87 11.60 -3.96 -6.62
CA ASN A 87 11.13 -4.46 -5.33
C ASN A 87 11.47 -5.94 -5.05
N LYS A 88 11.58 -6.76 -6.11
CA LYS A 88 11.93 -8.19 -6.00
C LYS A 88 13.29 -8.44 -5.32
N ARG A 89 14.16 -7.42 -5.28
CA ARG A 89 15.50 -7.50 -4.66
C ARG A 89 15.48 -7.22 -3.15
N ARG A 90 14.52 -6.44 -2.63
CA ARG A 90 14.50 -6.03 -1.20
C ARG A 90 13.73 -6.97 -0.29
N THR A 91 12.65 -7.60 -0.77
CA THR A 91 11.87 -8.55 0.04
C THR A 91 12.71 -9.77 0.44
N ARG A 92 13.73 -10.12 -0.35
CA ARG A 92 14.68 -11.19 -0.04
C ARG A 92 15.70 -10.84 1.07
N ALA A 93 15.85 -9.56 1.41
CA ALA A 93 16.82 -9.10 2.41
C ALA A 93 16.21 -8.90 3.82
N ARG A 94 14.88 -8.80 3.95
CA ARG A 94 14.18 -8.71 5.26
C ARG A 94 13.74 -10.06 5.82
N GLN A 95 13.64 -11.10 4.99
CA GLN A 95 13.47 -12.49 5.42
C GLN A 95 14.83 -13.17 5.59
N ALA A 96 15.66 -12.64 6.49
CA ALA A 96 16.70 -13.43 7.12
C ALA A 96 16.15 -13.83 8.50
N PRO A 97 16.00 -15.13 8.81
CA PRO A 97 15.55 -15.56 10.12
C PRO A 97 16.63 -15.21 11.14
N ALA A 98 16.38 -14.19 11.96
CA ALA A 98 17.12 -13.98 13.19
C ALA A 98 16.58 -14.94 14.25
N ASP A 99 16.85 -16.23 14.07
CA ASP A 99 16.74 -17.23 15.15
C ASP A 99 17.82 -18.30 14.92
N ASP A 100 19.08 -17.91 15.11
CA ASP A 100 20.16 -18.83 15.46
C ASP A 100 20.86 -18.23 16.67
N THR A 101 20.24 -18.40 17.83
CA THR A 101 20.93 -18.23 19.11
C THR A 101 21.41 -19.61 19.54
N PRO A 102 22.71 -19.94 19.49
CA PRO A 102 23.20 -21.15 20.14
C PRO A 102 23.36 -20.87 21.64
N PRO A 103 22.61 -21.53 22.55
CA PRO A 103 22.95 -21.47 23.96
C PRO A 103 24.19 -22.33 24.22
N ARG A 104 25.30 -21.61 24.46
CA ARG A 104 26.46 -21.95 25.29
C ARG A 104 26.65 -23.40 25.75
N ARG A 105 27.82 -23.91 25.37
CA ARG A 105 28.72 -24.87 26.07
C ARG A 105 28.32 -25.23 27.52
N LYS A 106 28.31 -26.53 27.79
CA LYS A 106 28.81 -27.11 29.05
C LYS A 106 29.83 -28.19 28.73
#